data_AF-A0A7Y5W8G1-F1
#
_entry.id   AF-A0A7Y5W8G1-F1
#
_cell.length_a   1.000
_cell.length_b   1.000
_cell.length_c   1.000
_cell.angle_alpha   90.00
_cell.angle_beta   90.00
_cell.angle_gamma   90.00
#
_symmetry.space_group_name_H-M   'P 1'
#
loop_
_entity.id
_entity.type
_entity.pdbx_description
1 polymer ?
#
loop_
_entity_poly.entity_id
_entity_poly.type
_entity_poly.pdbx_seq_one_letter_code
_entity_poly.pdbx_strand_id
1 'polypeptide(L)' 'MKRATLVILTGAAGLLLGGCEKAVLTPDEPRSQYDRFDAVRDRRAPSYVMDEFGKRRPNIRARLQPPE' A
#
# COMPACT_ATOMS: atom_id res chain seq x y z
N MET A 1 -36.50 -14.55 -13.22
CA MET A 1 -35.33 -14.13 -14.02
C MET A 1 -34.98 -12.65 -13.84
N LYS A 2 -35.88 -11.70 -14.10
CA LYS A 2 -35.61 -10.24 -14.02
C LYS A 2 -35.04 -9.75 -12.67
N ARG A 3 -35.50 -10.32 -11.55
CA ARG A 3 -35.01 -9.99 -10.20
C ARG A 3 -33.57 -10.45 -9.93
N ALA A 4 -33.20 -11.62 -10.45
CA ALA A 4 -31.84 -12.13 -10.34
C ALA A 4 -30.86 -11.29 -11.17
N THR A 5 -31.28 -10.85 -12.36
CA THR A 5 -30.49 -9.96 -13.21
C THR A 5 -30.25 -8.59 -12.54
N LEU A 6 -31.27 -8.03 -11.88
CA LEU A 6 -31.16 -6.76 -11.16
C LEU A 6 -30.15 -6.83 -10.00
N VAL A 7 -30.17 -7.92 -9.23
CA VAL A 7 -29.27 -8.16 -8.08
C VAL A 7 -27.82 -8.35 -8.53
N ILE A 8 -27.60 -9.06 -9.64
CA ILE A 8 -26.26 -9.24 -10.22
C ILE A 8 -25.71 -7.89 -10.73
N LEU A 9 -26.57 -7.07 -11.35
CA LEU A 9 -26.17 -5.78 -11.90
C LEU A 9 -25.77 -4.78 -10.80
N THR A 10 -26.53 -4.72 -9.69
CA THR A 10 -26.20 -3.86 -8.55
C THR A 10 -24.98 -4.37 -7.76
N GLY A 11 -24.79 -5.68 -7.64
CA GLY A 11 -23.59 -6.26 -7.04
C GLY A 11 -22.31 -5.98 -7.85
N ALA A 12 -22.39 -6.05 -9.18
CA ALA A 12 -21.26 -5.76 -10.07
C ALA A 12 -20.83 -4.28 -10.05
N ALA A 13 -21.78 -3.35 -9.90
CA ALA A 13 -21.47 -1.92 -9.78
C ALA A 13 -20.66 -1.58 -8.52
N GLY A 14 -20.87 -2.30 -7.41
CA GLY A 14 -20.11 -2.11 -6.16
C GLY A 14 -18.63 -2.51 -6.27
N LEU A 15 -18.31 -3.50 -7.11
CA LEU A 15 -16.93 -3.95 -7.34
C LEU A 15 -16.09 -2.94 -8.13
N LEU A 16 -16.74 -2.12 -8.97
CA LEU A 16 -16.05 -1.07 -9.75
C LEU A 16 -15.71 0.17 -8.90
N LEU A 17 -16.39 0.37 -7.77
CA LEU A 17 -16.13 1.46 -6.82
C LEU A 17 -15.17 1.03 -5.68
N GLY A 18 -14.83 -0.25 -5.60
CA GLY A 18 -13.80 -0.79 -4.71
C GLY A 18 -12.41 -0.37 -5.20
N GLY A 19 -11.97 0.79 -4.73
CA GLY A 19 -10.82 1.51 -5.23
C GLY A 19 -9.51 0.73 -5.18
N CYS A 20 -8.81 0.72 -6.33
CA CYS A 20 -7.36 0.65 -6.37
C CYS A 20 -6.79 1.90 -5.68
N GLU A 21 -6.71 1.89 -4.36
CA GLU A 21 -6.02 2.94 -3.60
C GLU A 21 -4.54 2.89 -3.97
N LYS A 22 -4.03 3.95 -4.62
CA LYS A 22 -2.60 4.05 -4.94
C LYS A 22 -1.83 4.02 -3.62
N ALA A 23 -0.80 3.17 -3.55
CA ALA A 23 0.04 3.09 -2.36
C ALA A 23 0.62 4.48 -2.05
N VAL A 24 0.50 4.89 -0.78
CA VAL A 24 0.99 6.19 -0.28
C VAL A 24 2.47 6.42 -0.59
N LEU A 25 3.26 5.34 -0.60
CA LEU A 25 4.65 5.34 -1.03
C LEU A 25 4.94 4.05 -1.79
N THR A 26 5.31 4.15 -3.07
CA THR A 26 5.72 2.96 -3.84
C THR A 26 7.09 2.43 -3.36
N PRO A 27 7.50 1.19 -3.73
CA PRO A 27 8.76 0.61 -3.26
C PRO A 27 10.00 1.45 -3.59
N ASP A 28 10.02 2.03 -4.79
CA ASP A 28 11.18 2.77 -5.34
C ASP A 28 11.03 4.29 -5.25
N GLU A 29 9.92 4.77 -4.70
CA GLU A 29 9.66 6.20 -4.56
C GLU A 29 10.53 6.82 -3.47
N PRO A 30 11.34 7.84 -3.80
CA PRO A 30 12.22 8.48 -2.84
C PRO A 30 11.43 9.27 -1.81
N ARG A 31 11.66 8.99 -0.52
CA ARG A 31 10.97 9.69 0.58
C ARG A 31 11.51 11.10 0.85
N SER A 32 12.79 11.33 0.53
CA SER A 32 13.51 12.57 0.81
C SER A 32 14.74 12.67 -0.09
N GLN A 33 15.41 13.82 -0.06
CA GLN A 33 16.68 14.01 -0.78
C GLN A 33 17.80 13.10 -0.24
N TYR A 34 17.68 12.61 0.99
CA TYR A 34 18.68 11.75 1.63
C TYR A 34 18.47 10.26 1.35
N ASP A 35 17.37 9.89 0.72
CA ASP A 35 16.97 8.50 0.59
C ASP A 35 17.98 7.65 -0.20
N ARG A 36 18.71 8.25 -1.16
CA ARG A 36 19.82 7.56 -1.87
C ARG A 36 20.99 7.28 -0.94
N PHE A 37 21.32 8.20 -0.04
CA PHE A 37 22.39 8.01 0.94
C PHE A 37 22.01 6.92 1.96
N ASP A 38 20.76 6.88 2.41
CA ASP A 38 20.27 5.85 3.32
C ASP A 38 20.35 4.45 2.69
N ALA A 39 20.02 4.32 1.40
CA ALA A 39 20.10 3.05 0.69
C ALA A 39 21.54 2.51 0.61
N VAL A 40 22.52 3.36 0.29
CA VAL A 40 23.93 2.95 0.20
C VAL A 40 24.51 2.57 1.57
N ARG A 41 23.89 3.03 2.66
CA ARG A 41 24.31 2.77 4.04
C ARG A 41 23.47 1.71 4.74
N ASP A 42 22.58 1.01 4.02
CA ASP A 42 21.63 0.04 4.59
C ASP A 42 20.74 0.61 5.71
N ARG A 43 20.43 1.91 5.64
CA ARG A 43 19.53 2.62 6.57
C ARG A 43 18.14 2.86 6.00
N ARG A 44 17.88 2.48 4.75
CA ARG A 44 16.57 2.64 4.13
C ARG A 44 15.58 1.66 4.75
N ALA A 45 14.49 2.18 5.32
CA ALA A 45 13.42 1.35 5.85
C ALA A 45 12.76 0.50 4.74
N PRO A 46 12.49 -0.80 4.98
CA PRO A 46 11.86 -1.67 3.99
C PRO A 46 10.45 -1.21 3.66
N SER A 47 9.99 -1.42 2.42
CA SER A 47 8.67 -0.98 1.96
C SER A 47 7.51 -1.70 2.65
N TYR A 48 7.75 -2.93 3.09
CA TYR A 48 6.77 -3.79 3.76
C TYR A 48 7.38 -4.44 5.00
N VAL A 49 6.53 -4.75 5.96
CA VAL A 49 6.84 -5.55 7.14
C VAL A 49 5.82 -6.67 7.28
N MET A 50 6.20 -7.74 7.96
CA MET A 50 5.27 -8.79 8.36
C MET A 50 4.66 -8.38 9.70
N ASP A 51 3.33 -8.45 9.80
CA ASP A 51 2.67 -8.33 11.09
C ASP A 51 2.75 -9.63 11.89
N GLU A 52 2.22 -9.58 13.12
CA GLU A 52 2.24 -10.68 14.08
C GLU A 52 1.46 -11.91 13.60
N PHE A 53 0.60 -11.74 12.59
CA PHE A 53 -0.20 -12.80 11.99
C PHE A 53 0.42 -13.32 10.68
N GLY A 54 1.64 -12.90 10.34
CA GLY A 54 2.32 -13.30 9.11
C GLY A 54 1.69 -12.69 7.86
N LYS A 55 0.99 -11.56 7.97
CA LYS A 55 0.45 -10.84 6.82
C LYS A 55 1.38 -9.68 6.46
N ARG A 56 1.62 -9.51 5.16
CA ARG A 56 2.43 -8.40 4.62
C ARG A 56 1.67 -7.08 4.74
N ARG A 57 2.27 -6.08 5.39
CA ARG A 57 1.69 -4.74 5.58
C ARG A 57 2.66 -3.67 5.09
N PRO A 58 2.18 -2.55 4.53
CA PRO A 58 3.04 -1.44 4.13
C PRO A 58 3.67 -0.80 5.36
N ASN A 59 4.98 -0.53 5.29
CA ASN A 59 5.76 0.02 6.40
C ASN A 59 5.74 1.55 6.44
N ILE A 60 4.54 2.13 6.51
CA ILE A 60 4.37 3.59 6.41
C ILE A 60 5.00 4.31 7.60
N ARG A 61 4.89 3.73 8.81
CA ARG A 61 5.38 4.36 10.04
C ARG A 61 6.89 4.62 9.99
N ALA A 62 7.70 3.58 9.75
CA ALA A 62 9.15 3.74 9.69
C ALA A 62 9.60 4.58 8.47
N ARG A 63 8.84 4.55 7.36
CA ARG A 63 9.16 5.35 6.17
C ARG A 63 8.86 6.84 6.32
N LEU A 64 7.92 7.22 7.19
CA LEU A 64 7.57 8.62 7.47
C LEU A 64 8.27 9.20 8.70
N GLN A 65 8.92 8.38 9.52
CA GLN A 65 9.67 8.86 10.68
C GLN A 65 11.00 9.52 10.26
N PRO A 66 11.43 10.58 10.95
CA PRO A 66 12.79 11.11 10.81
C PRO A 66 13.82 10.03 11.14
N PRO A 67 14.98 10.01 10.47
CA PRO A 67 16.10 9.19 10.92
C PRO A 67 16.55 9.67 12.30
N GLU A 68 16.81 8.74 13.21
CA GLU A 68 17.44 8.98 14.52
C GLU A 68 18.95 9.28 14.38
#